data_AF-Q8EJI3-F1
#
_entry.id   AF-Q8EJI3-F1
#
_cell.length_a   1.000
_cell.length_b   1.000
_cell.length_c   1.000
_cell.angle_alpha   90.00
_cell.angle_beta   90.00
_cell.angle_gamma   90.00
#
_symmetry.space_group_name_H-M   'P 1'
#
loop_
_entity.id
_entity.type
_entity.pdbx_description
1 polymer ?
#
loop_
_entity_poly.entity_id
_entity_poly.type
_entity_poly.pdbx_seq_one_letter_code
_entity_poly.pdbx_strand_id
1 'polypeptide(L)'
;MASLGFTIALLLSGFVAWIFWQHARLNQLQTVARLPLVSHWLPVLCSGVLLAMTLAIYSQTGRYSDWDKGKLDEHIDYLVAADITKALRLVDAEPKNPLALMSLAQAYSAGGKYGDAVQTLDKLLALTPEDAEVLGAKANALYYRDRRQMTPETLEVIAKALVLSPFEPQTKMLLATDAYLHTRYQEAIDHWQSLLTQASGRVNRDAINNAIQKAQIKLNESGY
;
A
#
# COMPACT_ATOMS: atom_id res chain seq x y z
N MET A 1 -16.48 17.57 9.17
CA MET A 1 -17.62 16.66 9.38
C MET A 1 -17.64 16.30 10.86
N ALA A 2 -18.70 16.61 11.61
CA ALA A 2 -18.80 16.21 13.01
C ALA A 2 -18.95 14.68 13.09
N SER A 3 -18.20 14.02 13.97
CA SER A 3 -18.26 12.55 14.09
C SER A 3 -19.64 12.13 14.57
N LEU A 4 -20.12 10.99 14.07
CA LEU A 4 -21.43 10.42 14.41
C LEU A 4 -21.61 10.25 15.94
N GLY A 5 -20.52 10.00 16.67
CA GLY A 5 -20.54 9.93 18.13
C GLY A 5 -20.81 11.27 18.81
N PHE A 6 -20.25 12.37 18.26
CA PHE A 6 -20.48 13.71 18.81
C PHE A 6 -21.93 14.15 18.60
N THR A 7 -22.53 13.83 17.45
CA THR A 7 -23.94 14.16 17.18
C THR A 7 -24.90 13.37 18.06
N ILE A 8 -24.63 12.08 18.30
CA ILE A 8 -25.44 11.25 19.20
C ILE A 8 -25.36 11.76 20.65
N ALA A 9 -24.16 12.11 21.12
CA ALA A 9 -23.97 12.64 22.47
C ALA A 9 -24.71 13.96 22.68
N LEU A 10 -24.73 14.84 21.67
CA LEU A 10 -25.42 16.14 21.72
C LEU A 10 -26.95 15.97 21.69
N LEU A 11 -27.46 15.00 20.93
CA LEU A 11 -28.88 14.69 20.90
C LEU A 11 -29.36 14.08 22.22
N LEU A 12 -28.58 13.18 22.82
CA LEU A 12 -28.92 12.56 24.11
C LEU A 12 -28.87 13.57 25.26
N SER A 13 -27.86 14.46 25.29
CA SER A 13 -27.79 15.51 26.31
C SER A 13 -28.93 16.52 26.17
N GLY A 14 -29.29 16.89 24.94
CA GLY A 14 -30.46 17.73 24.65
C GLY A 14 -31.77 17.09 25.11
N PHE A 15 -31.94 15.78 24.90
CA PHE A 15 -33.13 15.04 25.32
C PHE A 15 -33.26 14.99 26.85
N VAL A 16 -32.17 14.76 27.57
CA VAL A 16 -32.16 14.78 29.05
C VAL A 16 -32.47 16.19 29.59
N ALA A 17 -31.90 17.23 28.98
CA ALA A 17 -32.20 18.62 29.35
C ALA A 17 -33.67 18.99 29.10
N TRP A 18 -34.25 18.51 27.99
CA TRP A 18 -35.67 18.71 27.66
C TRP A 18 -36.59 18.01 28.67
N ILE A 19 -36.29 16.79 29.10
CA ILE A 19 -37.03 16.09 30.17
C ILE A 19 -37.01 16.91 31.47
N PHE A 20 -35.86 17.48 31.83
CA PHE A 20 -35.73 18.28 33.06
C PHE A 20 -36.52 19.59 32.97
N TRP A 21 -36.45 20.29 31.83
CA TRP A 21 -37.24 21.49 31.58
C TRP A 21 -38.74 21.21 31.59
N GLN A 22 -39.16 20.09 30.99
CA GLN A 22 -40.56 19.67 30.97
C GLN A 22 -41.05 19.29 32.38
N HIS A 23 -40.22 18.60 33.17
CA HIS A 23 -40.53 18.28 34.57
C HIS A 23 -40.65 19.56 35.44
N ALA A 24 -39.77 20.55 35.24
CA ALA A 24 -39.84 21.82 35.96
C ALA A 24 -41.08 22.64 35.56
N ARG A 25 -41.42 22.65 34.27
CA ARG A 25 -42.60 23.33 33.72
C ARG A 25 -43.91 22.71 34.23
N LEU A 26 -43.99 21.38 34.30
CA LEU A 26 -45.16 20.67 34.85
C LEU A 26 -45.35 20.94 36.35
N ASN A 27 -44.25 21.09 37.10
CA ASN A 27 -44.29 21.46 38.53
C ASN A 27 -44.80 22.88 38.80
N GLN A 28 -44.64 23.82 37.85
CA GLN A 28 -45.21 25.18 37.99
C GLN A 28 -46.71 25.25 37.71
N LEU A 29 -47.30 24.23 37.07
CA LEU A 29 -48.68 24.24 36.58
C LEU A 29 -49.66 23.37 37.39
N GLN A 30 -49.24 22.70 38.48
CA GLN A 30 -50.11 21.80 39.24
C GLN A 30 -50.14 22.13 40.74
N THR A 31 -51.35 22.43 41.25
CA THR A 31 -51.65 22.70 42.67
C THR A 31 -51.89 21.45 43.52
N VAL A 32 -51.76 20.21 43.02
CA VAL A 32 -51.97 19.00 43.86
C VAL A 32 -51.09 17.82 43.42
N ALA A 33 -50.56 17.10 44.42
CA ALA A 33 -49.71 15.89 44.42
C ALA A 33 -48.22 16.09 44.03
N ARG A 34 -47.36 16.18 45.06
CA ARG A 34 -45.90 16.10 44.90
C ARG A 34 -45.53 14.75 44.29
N LEU A 35 -44.93 14.77 43.09
CA LEU A 35 -44.27 13.59 42.50
C LEU A 35 -43.16 13.09 43.44
N PRO A 36 -42.91 11.77 43.52
CA PRO A 36 -41.91 11.21 44.43
C PRO A 36 -40.52 11.77 44.12
N LEU A 37 -39.80 12.19 45.16
CA LEU A 37 -38.42 12.66 45.04
C LEU A 37 -37.54 11.55 44.45
N VAL A 38 -37.17 11.67 43.19
CA VAL A 38 -36.23 10.74 42.56
C VAL A 38 -34.87 10.95 43.23
N SER A 39 -34.34 9.88 43.83
CA SER A 39 -33.05 9.92 44.52
C SER A 39 -31.95 10.38 43.57
N HIS A 40 -31.08 11.28 44.04
CA HIS A 40 -29.92 11.78 43.28
C HIS A 40 -28.92 10.67 42.88
N TRP A 41 -29.06 9.47 43.46
CA TRP A 41 -28.31 8.27 43.08
C TRP A 41 -28.76 7.63 41.77
N LEU A 42 -30.02 7.83 41.35
CA LEU A 42 -30.56 7.24 40.13
C LEU A 42 -29.81 7.71 38.86
N PRO A 43 -29.53 9.01 38.62
CA PRO A 43 -28.75 9.43 37.46
C PRO A 43 -27.31 8.94 37.50
N VAL A 44 -26.69 8.85 38.69
CA VAL A 44 -25.33 8.32 38.85
C VAL A 44 -25.28 6.84 38.43
N LEU A 45 -26.27 6.06 38.84
CA LEU A 45 -26.41 4.66 38.42
C LEU A 45 -26.62 4.55 36.91
N CYS A 46 -27.50 5.37 36.32
CA CYS A 46 -27.71 5.37 34.88
C CYS A 46 -26.43 5.71 34.10
N SER A 47 -25.67 6.73 34.53
CA SER A 47 -24.38 7.08 33.91
C SER A 47 -23.34 5.97 34.05
N GLY A 48 -23.28 5.31 35.22
CA GLY A 48 -22.41 4.16 35.46
C GLY A 48 -22.74 2.98 34.55
N VAL A 49 -24.04 2.67 34.39
CA VAL A 49 -24.52 1.62 33.48
C VAL A 49 -24.17 1.95 32.03
N LEU A 50 -24.30 3.22 31.62
CA LEU A 50 -23.98 3.65 30.26
C LEU A 50 -22.48 3.51 29.94
N LEU A 51 -21.61 3.88 30.89
CA LEU A 51 -20.17 3.67 30.77
C LEU A 51 -19.81 2.18 30.72
N ALA A 52 -20.40 1.37 31.60
CA ALA A 52 -20.18 -0.07 31.63
C ALA A 52 -20.65 -0.74 30.33
N MET A 53 -21.80 -0.33 29.79
CA MET A 53 -22.34 -0.85 28.54
C MET A 53 -21.45 -0.44 27.34
N THR A 54 -20.93 0.78 27.33
CA THR A 54 -19.98 1.23 26.31
C THR A 54 -18.69 0.41 26.36
N LEU A 55 -18.14 0.17 27.57
CA LEU A 55 -16.97 -0.68 27.76
C LEU A 55 -17.23 -2.13 27.34
N ALA A 56 -18.41 -2.67 27.65
CA ALA A 56 -18.79 -4.03 27.30
C ALA A 56 -18.90 -4.19 25.78
N ILE A 57 -19.58 -3.26 25.10
CA ILE A 57 -19.66 -3.25 23.63
C ILE A 57 -18.26 -3.10 23.03
N TYR A 58 -17.44 -2.19 23.55
CA TYR A 58 -16.05 -2.02 23.11
C TYR A 58 -15.21 -3.28 23.36
N SER A 59 -15.46 -4.05 24.42
CA SER A 59 -14.74 -5.30 24.67
C SER A 59 -15.16 -6.44 23.73
N GLN A 60 -16.43 -6.49 23.32
CA GLN A 60 -16.95 -7.53 22.42
C GLN A 60 -16.70 -7.21 20.95
N THR A 61 -16.74 -5.93 20.57
CA THR A 61 -16.58 -5.48 19.17
C THR A 61 -15.21 -4.87 18.89
N GLY A 62 -14.52 -4.40 19.92
CA GLY A 62 -13.20 -3.79 19.80
C GLY A 62 -12.18 -4.85 19.43
N ARG A 63 -11.56 -4.65 18.28
CA ARG A 63 -10.52 -5.52 17.72
C ARG A 63 -9.19 -5.24 18.43
N TYR A 64 -9.14 -5.42 19.75
CA TYR A 64 -7.93 -5.19 20.56
C TYR A 64 -6.78 -6.10 20.10
N SER A 65 -7.10 -7.30 19.62
CA SER A 65 -6.14 -8.24 19.02
C SER A 65 -5.43 -7.73 17.75
N ASP A 66 -5.98 -6.69 17.10
CA ASP A 66 -5.36 -6.09 15.92
C ASP A 66 -4.26 -5.09 16.30
N TRP A 67 -4.23 -4.62 17.56
CA TRP A 67 -3.21 -3.70 18.07
C TRP A 67 -1.83 -4.37 18.20
N ASP A 68 -1.81 -5.64 18.62
CA ASP A 68 -0.60 -6.46 18.73
C ASP A 68 -0.09 -6.92 17.35
N LYS A 69 -0.96 -6.91 16.34
CA LYS A 69 -0.63 -7.16 14.92
C LYS A 69 -0.33 -5.88 14.16
N GLY A 70 0.15 -4.84 14.84
CA GLY A 70 0.57 -3.57 14.27
C GLY A 70 1.72 -3.73 13.28
N LYS A 71 1.45 -4.31 12.10
CA LYS A 71 2.19 -4.01 10.89
C LYS A 71 1.98 -2.52 10.68
N LEU A 72 3.06 -1.77 10.80
CA LEU A 72 3.14 -0.37 10.42
C LEU A 72 2.46 -0.27 9.05
N ASP A 73 1.32 0.41 9.00
CA ASP A 73 0.65 0.78 7.75
C ASP A 73 1.57 1.82 7.11
N GLU A 74 2.66 1.32 6.51
CA GLU A 74 3.42 2.03 5.49
C GLU A 74 2.34 2.48 4.50
N HIS A 75 2.20 3.80 4.34
CA HIS A 75 1.13 4.45 3.60
C HIS A 75 1.16 3.98 2.14
N ILE A 76 0.69 2.75 1.87
CA ILE A 76 0.43 2.26 0.54
C ILE A 76 -0.69 3.17 0.10
N ASP A 77 -0.36 4.11 -0.79
CA ASP A 77 -1.32 4.99 -1.43
C ASP A 77 -2.56 4.17 -1.74
N TYR A 78 -3.73 4.63 -1.28
CA TYR A 78 -4.99 3.91 -1.44
C TYR A 78 -5.24 3.46 -2.91
N LEU A 79 -4.64 4.18 -3.86
CA LEU A 79 -4.58 3.85 -5.27
C LEU A 79 -3.84 2.54 -5.55
N VAL A 80 -2.66 2.34 -4.96
CA VAL A 80 -1.87 1.11 -5.11
C VAL A 80 -2.58 -0.08 -4.44
N ALA A 81 -3.23 0.13 -3.30
CA ALA A 81 -4.05 -0.90 -2.66
C ALA A 81 -5.27 -1.29 -3.54
N ALA A 82 -5.89 -0.29 -4.18
CA ALA A 82 -6.98 -0.51 -5.12
C ALA A 82 -6.51 -1.27 -6.38
N ASP A 83 -5.33 -0.93 -6.91
CA ASP A 83 -4.73 -1.59 -8.08
C ASP A 83 -4.41 -3.06 -7.78
N ILE A 84 -3.82 -3.35 -6.62
CA ILE A 84 -3.59 -4.73 -6.17
C ILE A 84 -4.91 -5.49 -6.06
N THR A 85 -5.94 -4.88 -5.45
CA THR A 85 -7.27 -5.51 -5.28
C THR A 85 -7.92 -5.79 -6.63
N LYS A 86 -7.82 -4.86 -7.58
CA LYS A 86 -8.33 -5.02 -8.94
C LYS A 86 -7.60 -6.15 -9.66
N ALA A 87 -6.28 -6.19 -9.60
CA ALA A 87 -5.48 -7.23 -10.24
C ALA A 87 -5.74 -8.62 -9.63
N LEU A 88 -5.94 -8.71 -8.31
CA LEU A 88 -6.33 -9.96 -7.64
C LEU A 88 -7.64 -10.51 -8.18
N ARG A 89 -8.67 -9.66 -8.33
CA ARG A 89 -9.95 -10.10 -8.91
C ARG A 89 -9.81 -10.66 -10.33
N LEU A 90 -8.91 -10.09 -11.14
CA LEU A 90 -8.63 -10.60 -12.47
C LEU A 90 -7.99 -12.00 -12.41
N VAL A 91 -7.04 -12.20 -11.50
CA VAL A 91 -6.41 -13.51 -11.29
C VAL A 91 -7.39 -14.52 -10.68
N ASP A 92 -8.28 -14.11 -9.78
CA ASP A 92 -9.31 -15.00 -9.21
C ASP A 92 -10.31 -15.47 -10.27
N ALA A 93 -10.67 -14.59 -11.20
CA ALA A 93 -11.52 -14.94 -12.34
C ALA A 93 -10.79 -15.82 -13.36
N GLU A 94 -9.51 -15.53 -13.64
CA GLU A 94 -8.71 -16.25 -14.62
C GLU A 94 -7.29 -16.57 -14.10
N PRO A 95 -7.13 -17.62 -13.27
CA PRO A 95 -5.88 -17.89 -12.55
C PRO A 95 -4.67 -18.22 -13.41
N LYS A 96 -4.90 -18.54 -14.69
CA LYS A 96 -3.86 -18.90 -15.66
C LYS A 96 -3.73 -17.89 -16.79
N ASN A 97 -4.36 -16.71 -16.67
CA ASN A 97 -4.21 -15.66 -17.69
C ASN A 97 -2.87 -14.94 -17.50
N PRO A 98 -1.94 -14.99 -18.48
CA PRO A 98 -0.64 -14.34 -18.38
C PRO A 98 -0.71 -12.84 -18.11
N LEU A 99 -1.68 -12.14 -18.73
CA LEU A 99 -1.86 -10.70 -18.56
C LEU A 99 -2.35 -10.34 -17.16
N ALA A 100 -3.25 -11.15 -16.59
CA ALA A 100 -3.74 -10.94 -15.23
C ALA A 100 -2.62 -11.15 -14.19
N LEU A 101 -1.82 -12.21 -14.36
CA LEU A 101 -0.66 -12.49 -13.49
C LEU A 101 0.41 -11.40 -13.61
N MET A 102 0.72 -10.93 -14.82
CA MET A 102 1.66 -9.82 -15.04
C MET A 102 1.16 -8.54 -14.37
N SER A 103 -0.13 -8.20 -14.54
CA SER A 103 -0.74 -7.01 -13.91
C SER A 103 -0.67 -7.08 -12.38
N LEU A 104 -0.91 -8.27 -11.80
CA LEU A 104 -0.81 -8.48 -10.36
C LEU A 104 0.63 -8.33 -9.86
N ALA A 105 1.60 -8.89 -10.56
CA ALA A 105 3.02 -8.73 -10.22
C ALA A 105 3.48 -7.26 -10.28
N GLN A 106 3.03 -6.51 -11.29
CA GLN A 106 3.33 -5.08 -11.41
C GLN A 106 2.68 -4.28 -10.27
N ALA A 107 1.42 -4.57 -9.93
CA ALA A 107 0.74 -3.92 -8.81
C ALA A 107 1.42 -4.22 -7.47
N TYR A 108 1.84 -5.48 -7.24
CA TYR A 108 2.63 -5.84 -6.07
C TYR A 108 3.97 -5.11 -6.00
N SER A 109 4.67 -4.99 -7.14
CA SER A 109 5.95 -4.28 -7.20
C SER A 109 5.77 -2.78 -6.90
N ALA A 110 4.73 -2.16 -7.46
CA ALA A 110 4.39 -0.76 -7.18
C ALA A 110 4.04 -0.53 -5.69
N GLY A 111 3.42 -1.51 -5.05
CA GLY A 111 3.11 -1.49 -3.61
C GLY A 111 4.24 -1.92 -2.69
N GLY A 112 5.47 -2.06 -3.19
CA GLY A 112 6.62 -2.50 -2.41
C GLY A 112 6.56 -3.96 -1.94
N LYS A 113 5.55 -4.72 -2.38
CA LYS A 113 5.35 -6.14 -2.06
C LYS A 113 6.16 -7.02 -3.00
N TYR A 114 7.47 -6.79 -3.05
CA TYR A 114 8.36 -7.44 -4.02
C TYR A 114 8.40 -8.97 -3.87
N GLY A 115 8.24 -9.50 -2.65
CA GLY A 115 8.12 -10.94 -2.43
C GLY A 115 6.88 -11.56 -3.09
N ASP A 116 5.72 -10.90 -2.97
CA ASP A 116 4.47 -11.34 -3.61
C ASP A 116 4.55 -11.20 -5.13
N ALA A 117 5.23 -10.16 -5.62
CA ALA A 117 5.51 -9.97 -7.05
C ALA A 117 6.35 -11.12 -7.61
N VAL A 118 7.45 -11.50 -6.95
CA VAL A 118 8.30 -12.63 -7.36
C VAL A 118 7.49 -13.93 -7.44
N GLN A 119 6.70 -14.25 -6.40
CA GLN A 119 5.85 -15.44 -6.42
C GLN A 119 4.83 -15.45 -7.55
N THR A 120 4.27 -14.28 -7.88
CA THR A 120 3.31 -14.14 -8.98
C THR A 120 4.00 -14.30 -10.33
N LEU A 121 5.21 -13.77 -10.48
CA LEU A 121 6.04 -13.94 -11.68
C LEU A 121 6.51 -15.39 -11.84
N ASP A 122 6.77 -16.11 -10.76
CA ASP A 122 7.08 -17.54 -10.80
C ASP A 122 5.91 -18.37 -11.35
N LYS A 123 4.67 -18.05 -10.92
CA LYS A 123 3.47 -18.66 -11.49
C LYS A 123 3.32 -18.34 -12.97
N LEU A 124 3.64 -17.11 -13.37
CA LEU A 124 3.61 -16.69 -14.76
C LEU A 124 4.66 -17.45 -15.61
N LEU A 125 5.89 -17.53 -15.13
CA LEU A 125 6.97 -18.29 -15.78
C LEU A 125 6.68 -19.79 -15.85
N ALA A 126 5.90 -20.36 -14.93
CA ALA A 126 5.44 -21.74 -15.07
C ALA A 126 4.51 -21.96 -16.29
N LEU A 127 3.85 -20.90 -16.77
CA LEU A 127 3.03 -20.92 -17.99
C LEU A 127 3.84 -20.49 -19.23
N THR A 128 4.79 -19.56 -19.05
CA THR A 128 5.64 -19.00 -20.12
C THR A 128 7.12 -19.01 -19.70
N PRO A 129 7.80 -20.18 -19.75
CA PRO A 129 9.15 -20.33 -19.16
C PRO A 129 10.26 -19.50 -19.81
N GLU A 130 10.10 -19.16 -21.09
CA GLU A 130 11.10 -18.45 -21.90
C GLU A 130 10.64 -17.04 -22.28
N ASP A 131 9.97 -16.35 -21.36
CA ASP A 131 9.56 -14.97 -21.56
C ASP A 131 10.59 -14.00 -20.94
N ALA A 132 11.36 -13.33 -21.81
CA ALA A 132 12.38 -12.38 -21.38
C ALA A 132 11.80 -11.17 -20.62
N GLU A 133 10.59 -10.72 -20.97
CA GLU A 133 9.94 -9.59 -20.29
C GLU A 133 9.54 -9.98 -18.86
N VAL A 134 9.00 -11.19 -18.69
CA VAL A 134 8.65 -11.72 -17.36
C VAL A 134 9.90 -11.97 -16.52
N LEU A 135 10.97 -12.51 -17.12
CA LEU A 135 12.26 -12.67 -16.45
C LEU A 135 12.87 -11.33 -16.02
N GLY A 136 12.79 -10.30 -16.88
CA GLY A 136 13.23 -8.94 -16.55
C GLY A 136 12.44 -8.33 -15.39
N ALA A 137 11.11 -8.48 -15.40
CA ALA A 137 10.26 -8.08 -14.29
C ALA A 137 10.61 -8.82 -12.99
N LYS A 138 10.92 -10.13 -13.08
CA LYS A 138 11.32 -10.94 -11.92
C LYS A 138 12.67 -10.50 -11.37
N ALA A 139 13.66 -10.26 -12.23
CA ALA A 139 14.97 -9.74 -11.81
C ALA A 139 14.83 -8.41 -11.07
N ASN A 140 13.98 -7.50 -11.58
CA ASN A 140 13.72 -6.23 -10.93
C ASN A 140 13.07 -6.41 -9.54
N ALA A 141 12.04 -7.25 -9.45
CA ALA A 141 11.39 -7.54 -8.17
C ALA A 141 12.35 -8.20 -7.16
N LEU A 142 13.19 -9.15 -7.59
CA LEU A 142 14.23 -9.77 -6.77
C LEU A 142 15.22 -8.74 -6.22
N TYR A 143 15.72 -7.86 -7.09
CA TYR A 143 16.67 -6.81 -6.70
C TYR A 143 16.09 -5.89 -5.61
N TYR A 144 14.85 -5.44 -5.76
CA TYR A 144 14.22 -4.58 -4.75
C TYR A 144 13.82 -5.33 -3.46
N ARG A 145 13.36 -6.60 -3.57
CA ARG A 145 13.15 -7.49 -2.42
C ARG A 145 14.43 -7.60 -1.58
N ASP A 146 15.57 -7.74 -2.26
CA ASP A 146 16.89 -7.95 -1.66
C ASP A 146 17.60 -6.62 -1.36
N ARG A 147 16.84 -5.55 -1.13
CA ARG A 147 17.33 -4.21 -0.72
C ARG A 147 18.33 -3.60 -1.70
N ARG A 148 18.08 -3.79 -3.00
CA ARG A 148 18.92 -3.31 -4.10
C ARG A 148 20.34 -3.92 -4.06
N GLN A 149 20.41 -5.21 -3.77
CA GLN A 149 21.64 -5.98 -3.85
C GLN A 149 21.55 -6.98 -4.99
N MET A 150 22.63 -7.07 -5.75
CA MET A 150 22.75 -8.01 -6.86
C MET A 150 23.07 -9.41 -6.31
N THR A 151 22.04 -10.16 -5.92
CA THR A 151 22.17 -11.52 -5.37
C THR A 151 22.45 -12.55 -6.48
N PRO A 152 23.02 -13.73 -6.16
CA PRO A 152 23.22 -14.80 -7.15
C PRO A 152 21.93 -15.20 -7.88
N GLU A 153 20.81 -15.24 -7.17
CA GLU A 153 19.48 -15.50 -7.75
C GLU A 153 19.10 -14.43 -8.78
N THR A 154 19.28 -13.15 -8.44
CA THR A 154 19.01 -12.03 -9.35
C THR A 154 19.88 -12.11 -10.60
N LEU A 155 21.19 -12.37 -10.44
CA LEU A 155 22.13 -12.51 -11.56
C LEU A 155 21.77 -13.67 -12.49
N GLU A 156 21.32 -14.80 -11.94
CA GLU A 156 20.89 -15.95 -12.74
C GLU A 156 19.67 -15.59 -13.61
N VAL A 157 18.68 -14.91 -13.02
CA VAL A 157 17.48 -14.48 -13.76
C VAL A 157 17.83 -13.44 -14.82
N ILE A 158 18.71 -12.48 -14.52
CA ILE A 158 19.24 -11.50 -15.48
C ILE A 158 19.93 -12.22 -16.64
N ALA A 159 20.80 -13.19 -16.36
CA ALA A 159 21.50 -13.94 -17.39
C ALA A 159 20.51 -14.67 -18.31
N LYS A 160 19.49 -15.32 -17.76
CA LYS A 160 18.42 -15.97 -18.53
C LYS A 160 17.67 -14.97 -19.41
N ALA A 161 17.27 -13.82 -18.87
CA ALA A 161 16.59 -12.78 -19.63
C ALA A 161 17.43 -12.28 -20.83
N LEU A 162 18.72 -12.03 -20.61
CA LEU A 162 19.63 -11.50 -21.63
C LEU A 162 20.05 -12.54 -22.67
N VAL A 163 20.02 -13.83 -22.35
CA VAL A 163 20.20 -14.90 -23.35
C VAL A 163 19.04 -14.90 -24.34
N LEU A 164 17.81 -14.72 -23.85
CA LEU A 164 16.60 -14.70 -24.68
C LEU A 164 16.45 -13.37 -25.45
N SER A 165 16.76 -12.26 -24.79
CA SER A 165 16.70 -10.92 -25.36
C SER A 165 17.88 -10.07 -24.86
N PRO A 166 18.98 -9.98 -25.63
CA PRO A 166 20.18 -9.25 -25.22
C PRO A 166 19.98 -7.75 -24.93
N PHE A 167 18.87 -7.19 -25.40
CA PHE A 167 18.48 -5.79 -25.21
C PHE A 167 17.13 -5.66 -24.49
N GLU A 168 16.79 -6.63 -23.63
CA GLU A 168 15.57 -6.56 -22.83
C GLU A 168 15.54 -5.26 -22.00
N PRO A 169 14.54 -4.37 -22.24
CA PRO A 169 14.49 -3.05 -21.65
C PRO A 169 14.59 -3.01 -20.13
N GLN A 170 13.81 -3.82 -19.41
CA GLN A 170 13.73 -3.75 -17.96
C GLN A 170 15.05 -4.19 -17.31
N THR A 171 15.66 -5.25 -17.83
CA THR A 171 16.92 -5.83 -17.35
C THR A 171 18.08 -4.87 -17.58
N LYS A 172 18.18 -4.25 -18.75
CA LYS A 172 19.22 -3.24 -19.03
C LYS A 172 19.02 -1.98 -18.19
N MET A 173 17.77 -1.56 -17.95
CA MET A 173 17.48 -0.44 -17.05
C MET A 173 17.85 -0.75 -15.60
N LEU A 174 17.61 -1.99 -15.14
CA LEU A 174 18.01 -2.46 -13.83
C LEU A 174 19.54 -2.43 -13.67
N LEU A 175 20.28 -3.00 -14.63
CA LEU A 175 21.75 -2.99 -14.61
C LEU A 175 22.32 -1.58 -14.62
N ALA A 176 21.77 -0.68 -15.45
CA ALA A 176 22.18 0.72 -15.47
C ALA A 176 21.92 1.42 -14.13
N THR A 177 20.78 1.12 -13.50
CA THR A 177 20.39 1.68 -12.19
C THR A 177 21.32 1.20 -11.09
N ASP A 178 21.62 -0.11 -11.03
CA ASP A 178 22.58 -0.68 -10.08
C ASP A 178 23.98 -0.07 -10.25
N ALA A 179 24.47 0.01 -11.49
CA ALA A 179 25.75 0.62 -11.80
C ALA A 179 25.81 2.09 -11.36
N TYR A 180 24.77 2.87 -11.63
CA TYR A 180 24.68 4.28 -11.21
C TYR A 180 24.70 4.43 -9.69
N LEU A 181 23.91 3.62 -8.96
CA LEU A 181 23.85 3.66 -7.49
C LEU A 181 25.19 3.30 -6.84
N HIS A 182 25.99 2.46 -7.49
CA HIS A 182 27.31 2.06 -7.04
C HIS A 182 28.44 2.87 -7.68
N THR A 183 28.15 4.08 -8.20
CA THR A 183 29.11 5.03 -8.76
C THR A 183 29.87 4.54 -10.01
N ARG A 184 29.46 3.42 -10.61
CA ARG A 184 29.98 2.90 -11.88
C ARG A 184 29.32 3.63 -13.05
N TYR A 185 29.53 4.95 -13.13
CA TYR A 185 28.78 5.82 -14.03
C TYR A 185 28.98 5.49 -15.51
N GLN A 186 30.19 5.10 -15.91
CA GLN A 186 30.45 4.70 -17.30
C GLN A 186 29.64 3.45 -17.70
N GLU A 187 29.63 2.42 -16.85
CA GLU A 187 28.84 1.20 -17.07
C GLU A 187 27.33 1.50 -17.16
N ALA A 188 26.83 2.40 -16.31
CA ALA A 188 25.45 2.86 -16.39
C ALA A 188 25.12 3.53 -17.74
N ILE A 189 26.01 4.41 -18.21
CA ILE A 189 25.90 5.08 -19.51
C ILE A 189 25.89 4.05 -20.65
N ASP A 190 26.78 3.07 -20.63
CA ASP A 190 26.89 2.05 -21.68
C ASP A 190 25.60 1.22 -21.78
N HIS A 191 25.01 0.83 -20.64
CA HIS A 191 23.72 0.13 -20.61
C HIS A 191 22.58 0.97 -21.20
N TRP A 192 22.46 2.24 -20.81
CA TRP A 192 21.46 3.15 -21.36
C TRP A 192 21.63 3.43 -22.85
N GLN A 193 22.87 3.62 -23.31
CA GLN A 193 23.16 3.81 -24.73
C GLN A 193 22.78 2.56 -25.55
N SER A 194 23.09 1.37 -25.03
CA SER A 194 22.69 0.12 -25.69
C SER A 194 21.18 0.02 -25.89
N LEU A 195 20.39 0.52 -24.94
CA LEU A 195 18.93 0.58 -25.06
C LEU A 195 18.46 1.58 -26.12
N LEU A 196 19.08 2.76 -26.20
CA LEU A 196 18.71 3.77 -27.18
C LEU A 196 18.99 3.35 -28.64
N THR A 197 20.05 2.58 -28.84
CA THR A 197 20.44 2.10 -30.17
C THR A 197 19.57 0.94 -30.64
N GLN A 198 19.22 0.01 -29.74
CA GLN A 198 18.64 -1.29 -30.12
C GLN A 198 17.16 -1.47 -29.75
N ALA A 199 16.65 -0.76 -28.73
CA ALA A 199 15.25 -0.82 -28.32
C ALA A 199 14.45 0.34 -28.94
N SER A 200 14.18 0.27 -30.24
CA SER A 200 13.34 1.26 -30.92
C SER A 200 11.86 1.06 -30.58
N GLY A 201 11.32 1.86 -29.65
CA GLY A 201 9.87 2.09 -29.48
C GLY A 201 9.26 1.78 -28.11
N ARG A 202 9.91 0.96 -27.26
CA ARG A 202 9.37 0.59 -25.93
C ARG A 202 9.90 1.43 -24.76
N VAL A 203 10.97 2.19 -24.97
CA VAL A 203 11.66 2.94 -23.90
C VAL A 203 11.44 4.44 -24.02
N ASN A 204 11.28 5.11 -22.88
CA ASN A 204 11.23 6.57 -22.81
C ASN A 204 12.64 7.13 -23.07
N ARG A 205 12.90 7.52 -24.33
CA ARG A 205 14.21 8.01 -24.77
C ARG A 205 14.64 9.27 -24.03
N ASP A 206 13.71 10.18 -23.73
CA ASP A 206 14.00 11.44 -23.05
C ASP A 206 14.46 11.18 -21.61
N ALA A 207 13.79 10.27 -20.90
CA ALA A 207 14.19 9.86 -19.56
C ALA A 207 15.59 9.23 -19.56
N ILE A 208 15.90 8.38 -20.54
CA ILE A 208 17.22 7.75 -20.67
C ILE A 208 18.30 8.78 -20.99
N ASN A 209 18.06 9.70 -21.93
CA ASN A 209 18.99 10.78 -22.26
C ASN A 209 19.29 11.67 -21.04
N ASN A 210 18.26 12.00 -20.26
CA ASN A 210 18.42 12.76 -19.01
C ASN A 210 19.25 11.99 -17.97
N ALA A 211 19.05 10.67 -17.86
CA ALA A 211 19.85 9.82 -16.96
C ALA A 211 21.32 9.76 -17.39
N ILE A 212 21.60 9.59 -18.69
CA ILE A 212 22.94 9.63 -19.26
C ILE A 212 23.63 10.96 -18.95
N GLN A 213 22.96 12.10 -19.18
CA GLN A 213 23.53 13.42 -18.90
C GLN A 213 23.91 13.57 -17.42
N LYS A 214 23.04 13.14 -16.49
CA LYS A 214 23.32 13.17 -15.05
C LYS A 214 24.51 12.30 -14.67
N ALA A 215 24.62 11.11 -15.25
CA ALA A 215 25.76 10.23 -15.01
C ALA A 215 27.06 10.79 -15.58
N GLN A 216 27.03 11.46 -16.74
CA GLN A 216 28.21 12.10 -17.32
C GLN A 216 28.74 13.23 -16.42
N ILE A 217 27.84 14.05 -15.87
CA ILE A 217 28.22 15.11 -14.92
C ILE A 217 28.91 14.48 -13.70
N LYS A 218 28.31 13.42 -13.13
CA LYS A 218 28.88 12.72 -11.97
C LYS A 218 30.22 12.04 -12.25
N LEU A 219 30.37 11.44 -13.43
CA LEU A 219 31.62 10.85 -13.89
C LEU A 219 32.74 11.90 -13.95
N ASN A 220 32.45 13.07 -14.54
CA ASN A 220 33.39 14.18 -14.63
C ASN A 220 33.73 14.73 -13.24
N GLU A 221 32.76 14.86 -12.33
CA GLU A 221 33.00 15.29 -10.93
C GLU A 221 33.88 14.31 -10.15
N SER A 222 33.77 13.00 -10.40
CA SER A 222 34.56 11.96 -9.72
C SER A 222 35.97 11.75 -10.27
N GLY A 223 36.27 12.33 -11.43
CA GLY A 223 37.57 12.23 -12.11
C GLY A 223 38.55 13.36 -11.78
N TYR A 224 38.20 14.26 -10.86
CA TYR A 224 39.05 15.29 -10.27
C TYR A 224 39.42 14.93 -8.83
#